data_AF-A0A8J5GWD2-F1
#
_entry.id   AF-A0A8J5GWD2-F1
#
_cell.length_a   1.000
_cell.length_b   1.000
_cell.length_c   1.000
_cell.angle_alpha   90.00
_cell.angle_beta   90.00
_cell.angle_gamma   90.00
#
_symmetry.space_group_name_H-M   'P 1'
#
loop_
_entity.id
_entity.type
_entity.pdbx_description
1 polymer ?
#
loop_
_entity_poly.entity_id
_entity_poly.type
_entity_poly.pdbx_seq_one_letter_code
_entity_poly.pdbx_strand_id
1 'polypeptide(L)'
;MGVRTMVVPGSLPMGCCALYLNKFQVENQESYDPRTGCINWLNDFAIRHDRLLVEELQRRQRRHLEVTIMYADVYHATTGIYACPHNYIDLIQLLLIN
;
A
#
# COMPACT_ATOMS: atom_id res chain seq x y z
N MET A 1 0.54 -23.75 20.18
CA MET A 1 0.12 -22.52 19.47
C MET A 1 0.55 -22.68 18.02
N GLY A 2 -0.38 -22.95 17.10
CA GLY A 2 -0.07 -23.33 15.71
C GLY A 2 -0.85 -22.49 14.71
N VAL A 3 -0.23 -21.42 14.22
CA VAL A 3 -0.75 -20.68 13.06
C VAL A 3 -0.54 -21.56 11.83
N ARG A 4 -1.62 -21.92 11.15
CA ARG A 4 -1.55 -22.70 9.89
C ARG A 4 -1.46 -21.80 8.67
N THR A 5 -2.02 -20.60 8.73
CA THR A 5 -2.06 -19.64 7.63
C THR A 5 -1.87 -18.23 8.18
N MET A 6 -1.03 -17.45 7.51
CA MET A 6 -0.72 -16.07 7.84
C MET A 6 -0.87 -15.23 6.58
N VAL A 7 -1.71 -14.18 6.64
CA VAL A 7 -1.84 -13.18 5.59
C VAL A 7 -1.06 -11.95 6.01
N VAL A 8 -0.16 -11.49 5.14
CA VAL A 8 0.66 -10.31 5.38
C VAL A 8 0.24 -9.23 4.37
N PRO A 9 -0.33 -8.11 4.82
CA PRO A 9 -0.69 -7.02 3.93
C PRO A 9 0.56 -6.27 3.46
N GLY A 10 0.56 -5.91 2.17
CA GLY A 10 1.42 -4.89 1.63
C GLY A 10 1.02 -3.49 2.06
N SER A 11 1.81 -2.51 1.65
CA SER A 11 1.59 -1.10 1.96
C SER A 11 0.49 -0.51 1.10
N LEU A 12 -0.21 0.49 1.63
CA LEU A 12 -1.02 1.40 0.82
C LEU A 12 -0.10 2.32 -0.01
N PRO A 13 -0.62 2.96 -1.08
CA PRO A 13 0.05 4.07 -1.75
C PRO A 13 0.24 5.24 -0.78
N MET A 14 1.38 5.25 -0.08
CA MET A 14 1.63 6.18 1.01
C MET A 14 1.58 7.64 0.56
N GLY A 15 1.99 7.93 -0.68
CA GLY A 15 1.90 9.28 -1.24
C GLY A 15 0.47 9.80 -1.34
N CYS A 16 -0.53 8.92 -1.30
CA CYS A 16 -1.93 9.26 -1.38
C CYS A 16 -2.62 9.39 -0.01
N CYS A 17 -1.92 9.10 1.09
CA CYS A 17 -2.50 9.23 2.43
C CYS A 17 -2.67 10.71 2.80
N ALA A 18 -3.88 11.10 3.21
CA ALA A 18 -4.20 12.46 3.62
C ALA A 18 -3.27 12.99 4.73
N LEU A 19 -2.90 12.13 5.69
CA LEU A 19 -1.94 12.46 6.74
C LEU A 19 -0.58 12.88 6.18
N TYR A 20 -0.07 12.18 5.16
CA TYR A 20 1.23 12.45 4.58
C TYR A 20 1.19 13.63 3.61
N LEU A 21 0.12 13.77 2.84
CA LEU A 21 -0.12 14.96 2.01
C LEU A 21 -0.12 16.23 2.87
N ASN A 22 -0.82 16.21 4.00
CA ASN A 22 -0.86 17.34 4.93
C ASN A 22 0.48 17.58 5.64
N LYS A 23 1.25 16.53 5.93
CA LYS A 23 2.51 16.64 6.65
C LYS A 23 3.66 17.16 5.79
N PHE A 24 3.79 16.67 4.56
CA PHE A 24 5.00 16.91 3.77
C PHE A 24 4.92 18.13 2.85
N GLN A 25 3.72 18.57 2.45
CA GLN A 25 3.47 19.82 1.70
C GLN A 25 4.61 20.21 0.75
N VAL A 26 5.01 19.28 -0.13
CA VAL A 26 6.17 19.45 -1.00
C VAL A 26 5.92 20.64 -1.93
N GLU A 27 6.86 21.58 -2.00
CA GLU A 27 6.72 22.80 -2.80
C GLU A 27 6.77 22.53 -4.30
N ASN A 28 7.59 21.56 -4.72
CA ASN A 28 7.75 21.20 -6.13
C ASN A 28 6.54 20.38 -6.62
N GLN A 29 5.77 20.94 -7.55
CA GLN A 29 4.63 20.26 -8.17
C GLN A 29 5.01 18.97 -8.90
N GLU A 30 6.23 18.86 -9.43
CA GLU A 30 6.72 17.63 -10.08
C GLU A 30 6.91 16.47 -9.08
N SER A 31 6.87 16.74 -7.77
CA SER A 31 6.91 15.71 -6.73
C SER A 31 5.57 15.00 -6.56
N TYR A 32 4.52 15.44 -7.25
CA TYR A 32 3.21 14.83 -7.22
C TYR A 32 2.90 14.15 -8.55
N ASP A 33 2.24 13.00 -8.48
CA ASP A 33 1.66 12.36 -9.66
C ASP A 33 0.52 13.23 -10.22
N PRO A 34 0.55 13.60 -11.51
CA PRO A 34 -0.40 14.56 -12.08
C PRO A 34 -1.83 14.01 -12.19
N ARG A 35 -2.01 12.69 -12.14
CA ARG A 35 -3.32 12.04 -12.26
C ARG A 35 -4.02 11.91 -10.90
N THR A 36 -3.25 11.64 -9.85
CA THR A 36 -3.75 11.28 -8.52
C THR A 36 -3.50 12.34 -7.47
N GLY A 37 -2.56 13.27 -7.71
CA GLY A 37 -2.11 14.24 -6.71
C GLY A 37 -1.31 13.62 -5.56
N CYS A 38 -0.87 12.36 -5.71
CA CYS A 38 -0.10 11.66 -4.67
C CYS A 38 1.38 12.00 -4.73
N ILE A 39 2.07 12.00 -3.56
CA ILE A 39 3.50 12.28 -3.48
C ILE A 39 4.32 11.08 -4.02
N ASN A 40 5.12 11.30 -5.07
CA ASN A 40 5.85 10.26 -5.80
C ASN A 40 6.85 9.51 -4.91
N TRP A 41 7.70 10.24 -4.17
CA TRP A 41 8.77 9.61 -3.38
C TRP A 41 8.24 8.69 -2.26
N LEU A 42 7.04 8.98 -1.72
CA LEU A 42 6.39 8.13 -0.73
C LEU A 42 5.80 6.86 -1.35
N ASN A 43 5.27 6.96 -2.59
CA ASN A 43 4.84 5.79 -3.34
C ASN A 43 6.04 4.91 -3.71
N ASP A 44 7.15 5.49 -4.13
CA ASP A 44 8.39 4.76 -4.40
C ASP A 44 8.92 4.05 -3.15
N PHE A 45 8.80 4.70 -1.99
CA PHE A 45 9.14 4.10 -0.70
C PHE A 45 8.23 2.89 -0.38
N ALA A 46 6.91 3.01 -0.59
CA ALA A 46 5.96 1.90 -0.41
C ALA A 46 6.28 0.71 -1.31
N ILE A 47 6.50 0.96 -2.61
CA ILE A 47 6.83 -0.08 -3.60
C ILE A 47 8.13 -0.78 -3.22
N ARG A 48 9.16 -0.03 -2.81
CA ARG A 48 10.45 -0.61 -2.38
C ARG A 48 10.30 -1.45 -1.12
N HIS A 49 9.56 -0.97 -0.13
CA HIS A 49 9.25 -1.71 1.08
C HIS A 49 8.58 -3.05 0.75
N ASP A 50 7.51 -3.01 -0.06
CA ASP A 50 6.73 -4.20 -0.39
C ASP A 50 7.54 -5.22 -1.21
N ARG A 51 8.44 -4.76 -2.08
CA ARG A 51 9.38 -5.65 -2.78
C ARG A 51 10.25 -6.43 -1.80
N LEU A 52 10.88 -5.73 -0.85
CA LEU A 52 11.73 -6.35 0.17
C LEU A 52 10.92 -7.27 1.10
N LEU A 53 9.69 -6.87 1.43
CA LEU A 53 8.77 -7.69 2.21
C LEU A 53 8.47 -9.01 1.50
N VAL A 54 8.08 -8.97 0.23
CA VAL A 54 7.77 -10.18 -0.56
C VAL A 54 8.99 -11.09 -0.66
N GLU A 55 10.19 -10.54 -0.91
CA GLU A 55 11.44 -11.31 -0.92
C GLU A 55 11.66 -12.06 0.41
N GLU A 56 11.45 -11.38 1.53
CA GLU A 56 11.58 -11.98 2.87
C GLU A 56 10.48 -13.00 3.16
N LEU A 57 9.23 -12.74 2.79
CA LEU A 57 8.13 -13.70 2.96
C LEU A 57 8.39 -14.98 2.18
N GLN A 58 8.89 -14.89 0.94
CA GLN A 58 9.29 -16.05 0.16
C GLN A 58 10.46 -16.81 0.82
N ARG A 59 11.44 -16.10 1.38
CA ARG A 59 12.53 -16.72 2.14
C ARG A 59 12.04 -17.44 3.38
N ARG A 60 11.05 -16.88 4.08
CA ARG A 60 10.40 -17.50 5.26
C ARG A 60 9.56 -18.71 4.87
N GLN A 61 8.77 -18.62 3.81
CA GLN A 61 7.95 -19.73 3.31
C GLN A 61 8.79 -20.97 2.99
N ARG A 62 10.00 -20.79 2.45
CA ARG A 62 10.95 -21.90 2.19
C ARG A 62 11.48 -22.58 3.46
N ARG A 63 11.47 -21.90 4.61
CA ARG A 63 11.95 -22.44 5.90
C ARG A 63 10.86 -23.04 6.77
N HIS A 64 9.61 -22.62 6.57
CA HIS A 64 8.45 -23.02 7.35
C HIS A 64 7.36 -23.58 6.43
N LEU A 65 7.58 -24.79 5.93
CA LEU A 65 6.66 -25.46 5.00
C LEU A 65 5.34 -25.87 5.66
N GLU A 66 5.31 -25.93 7.00
CA GLU A 66 4.15 -26.23 7.83
C GLU A 66 3.17 -25.05 7.96
N VAL A 67 3.57 -23.85 7.55
CA VAL A 67 2.75 -22.63 7.57
C VAL A 67 2.55 -22.12 6.15
N THR A 68 1.33 -21.72 5.81
CA THR A 68 1.05 -20.98 4.57
C THR A 68 1.17 -19.48 4.81
N ILE A 69 2.07 -18.81 4.10
CA ILE A 69 2.26 -17.37 4.13
C ILE A 69 1.70 -16.80 2.82
N MET A 70 0.69 -15.95 2.92
CA MET A 70 0.07 -15.27 1.79
C MET A 70 0.36 -13.77 1.87
N TYR A 71 0.72 -13.18 0.75
CA TYR A 71 0.87 -11.72 0.63
C TYR A 71 -0.41 -11.13 0.05
N ALA A 72 -0.92 -10.05 0.64
CA ALA A 72 -2.03 -9.28 0.10
C ALA A 72 -1.50 -7.99 -0.54
N ASP A 73 -1.65 -7.87 -1.86
CA ASP A 73 -1.21 -6.71 -2.64
C ASP A 73 -2.20 -5.54 -2.51
N VAL A 74 -2.17 -4.92 -1.33
CA VAL A 74 -3.05 -3.79 -0.99
C VAL A 74 -2.72 -2.56 -1.84
N TYR A 75 -1.45 -2.36 -2.20
CA TYR A 75 -1.02 -1.24 -3.05
C TYR A 75 -1.81 -1.24 -4.35
N HIS A 76 -1.70 -2.30 -5.16
CA HIS A 76 -2.37 -2.34 -6.46
C HIS A 76 -3.90 -2.40 -6.31
N ALA A 77 -4.40 -3.12 -5.30
CA ALA A 77 -5.84 -3.22 -5.05
C ALA A 77 -6.51 -1.86 -4.77
N THR A 78 -5.76 -0.88 -4.27
CA THR A 78 -6.29 0.44 -3.90
C THR A 78 -5.93 1.57 -4.88
N THR A 79 -5.00 1.36 -5.81
CA THR A 79 -4.61 2.39 -6.81
C THR A 79 -5.78 3.01 -7.57
N GLY A 80 -6.80 2.20 -7.91
CA GLY A 80 -8.00 2.65 -8.62
C GLY A 80 -8.81 3.70 -7.85
N ILE A 81 -8.83 3.61 -6.51
CA ILE A 81 -9.54 4.55 -5.64
C ILE A 81 -8.94 5.95 -5.79
N TYR A 82 -7.61 6.06 -5.79
CA TYR A 82 -6.92 7.34 -5.92
C TYR A 82 -6.98 7.91 -7.34
N ALA A 83 -7.02 7.03 -8.34
CA ALA A 83 -7.03 7.44 -9.73
C ALA A 83 -8.42 7.85 -10.24
N CYS A 84 -9.49 7.24 -9.75
CA CYS A 84 -10.87 7.49 -10.17
C CYS A 84 -11.84 7.37 -8.98
N PRO A 85 -11.76 8.25 -7.97
CA PRO A 85 -12.49 8.09 -6.71
C PRO A 85 -14.01 8.02 -6.87
N HIS A 86 -14.57 8.67 -7.90
CA HIS A 86 -16.00 8.64 -8.22
C HIS A 86 -16.55 7.23 -8.50
N ASN A 87 -15.71 6.30 -8.96
CA ASN A 87 -16.11 4.90 -9.20
C ASN A 87 -16.14 4.06 -7.92
N TYR A 88 -15.70 4.63 -6.79
CA TYR A 88 -15.48 3.92 -5.53
C TYR A 88 -16.11 4.66 -4.34
N ILE A 89 -17.13 5.49 -4.57
CA ILE A 89 -17.74 6.34 -3.53
C ILE A 89 -18.14 5.52 -2.29
N ASP A 90 -18.76 4.35 -2.47
CA ASP A 90 -19.15 3.45 -1.37
C ASP A 90 -17.94 2.89 -0.60
N LEU A 91 -16.80 2.70 -1.27
CA LEU A 91 -15.56 2.19 -0.69
C LEU A 91 -14.77 3.27 0.05
N ILE A 92 -14.79 4.50 -0.46
CA ILE A 92 -14.08 5.65 0.14
C ILE A 92 -14.68 6.00 1.51
N GLN A 93 -15.99 5.86 1.67
CA GLN A 93 -16.66 6.08 2.96
C GLN A 93 -16.11 5.17 4.07
N LEU A 94 -15.68 3.94 3.76
CA LEU A 94 -15.12 3.01 4.75
C LEU A 94 -13.67 3.34 5.17
N LEU A 95 -12.90 3.99 4.30
CA LEU A 95 -11.49 4.34 4.56
C LEU A 95 -11.33 5.67 5.31
N LEU A 96 -12.40 6.47 5.41
CA LEU A 96 -12.41 7.79 6.03
C LEU A 96 -13.16 7.86 7.36
N ILE A 97 -13.69 6.74 7.87
CA ILE A 97 -14.25 6.69 9.24
C ILE A 97 -13.08 6.61 10.24
N ASN A 98 -12.76 7.76 10.83
CA ASN A 98 -12.29 7.82 12.22
C ASN A 98 -13.51 7.86 13.14
#